data_AF-A0A2D4K6Y6-F1
#
_entry.id   AF-A0A2D4K6Y6-F1
#
_cell.length_a   1.000
_cell.length_b   1.000
_cell.length_c   1.000
_cell.angle_alpha   90.00
_cell.angle_beta   90.00
_cell.angle_gamma   90.00
#
_symmetry.space_group_name_H-M   'P 1'
#
loop_
_entity.id
_entity.type
_entity.pdbx_description
1 polymer ?
#
loop_
_entity_poly.entity_id
_entity_poly.type
_entity_poly.pdbx_seq_one_letter_code
_entity_poly.pdbx_strand_id
1 'polypeptide(L)'
;DFHKVMQVVREQITRALPAKPPSLDQFKGKLRSLGYSEVLRLRQSERMSQDDFQCPPIVELREKIQPEILELIKQQRLNRLCEGSSFRKAGNRRRQERFWHCRLALNHKTLHYGDLENSQAGGVALESLQEKIPVAGIKAVLTGKDCPHMKEKGALKQNKEALELAFSILYDPDEALNFIAPNKY
;
A
#
# COMPACT_ATOMS: atom_id res chain seq x y z
N ASP A 1 -11.34 -37.87 -3.78
CA ASP A 1 -12.13 -37.16 -4.80
C ASP A 1 -12.63 -35.80 -4.32
N PHE A 2 -13.32 -35.74 -3.18
CA PHE A 2 -13.83 -34.51 -2.55
C PHE A 2 -12.82 -33.34 -2.47
N HIS A 3 -11.57 -33.57 -2.07
CA HIS A 3 -10.56 -32.51 -1.97
C HIS A 3 -10.27 -31.83 -3.32
N LYS A 4 -10.24 -32.60 -4.42
CA LYS A 4 -10.02 -32.08 -5.78
C LYS A 4 -11.21 -31.24 -6.23
N VAL A 5 -12.43 -31.69 -5.93
CA VAL A 5 -13.67 -30.95 -6.19
C VAL A 5 -13.66 -29.63 -5.42
N MET A 6 -13.34 -29.64 -4.13
CA MET A 6 -13.25 -28.43 -3.31
C MET A 6 -12.20 -27.43 -3.81
N GLN A 7 -11.08 -27.93 -4.34
CA GLN A 7 -10.05 -27.07 -4.93
C GLN A 7 -10.54 -26.39 -6.21
N VAL A 8 -11.27 -27.11 -7.07
CA VAL A 8 -11.90 -26.53 -8.26
C VAL A 8 -12.99 -25.53 -7.88
N VAL A 9 -13.84 -25.84 -6.90
CA VAL A 9 -14.89 -24.93 -6.41
C VAL A 9 -14.29 -23.64 -5.85
N ARG A 10 -13.22 -23.74 -5.05
CA ARG A 10 -12.50 -22.57 -4.56
C ARG A 10 -12.02 -21.70 -5.71
N GLU A 11 -11.43 -22.31 -6.74
CA GLU A 11 -10.91 -21.60 -7.88
C GLU A 11 -12.00 -20.96 -8.76
N GLN A 12 -13.13 -21.63 -8.96
CA GLN A 12 -14.30 -21.07 -9.63
C GLN A 12 -14.75 -19.77 -8.94
N ILE A 13 -14.83 -19.80 -7.60
CA ILE A 13 -15.21 -18.64 -6.79
C ILE A 13 -14.14 -17.54 -6.92
N THR A 14 -12.87 -17.86 -6.70
CA THR A 14 -11.76 -16.90 -6.78
C THR A 14 -11.64 -16.24 -8.15
N ARG A 15 -11.93 -16.96 -9.24
CA ARG A 15 -11.92 -16.42 -10.61
C ARG A 15 -13.18 -15.62 -10.96
N ALA A 16 -14.32 -15.91 -10.33
CA ALA A 16 -15.57 -15.19 -10.58
C ALA A 16 -15.68 -13.87 -9.83
N LEU A 17 -15.12 -13.78 -8.61
CA LEU A 17 -15.23 -12.59 -7.75
C LEU A 17 -14.60 -11.29 -8.32
N PRO A 18 -13.46 -11.31 -9.04
CA PRO A 18 -12.87 -10.11 -9.64
C PRO A 18 -13.79 -9.41 -10.64
N ALA A 19 -14.71 -10.14 -11.28
CA ALA A 19 -15.69 -9.57 -12.21
C ALA A 19 -16.80 -8.75 -11.52
N LYS A 20 -16.82 -8.70 -10.18
CA LYS A 20 -17.80 -7.95 -9.36
C LYS A 20 -19.24 -8.10 -9.86
N PRO A 21 -19.78 -9.33 -9.93
CA PRO A 21 -21.12 -9.56 -10.47
C PRO A 21 -22.18 -8.81 -9.64
N PRO A 22 -23.12 -8.09 -10.29
CA PRO A 22 -24.08 -7.23 -9.61
C PRO A 22 -25.23 -7.99 -8.94
N SER A 23 -25.37 -9.31 -9.19
CA SER A 23 -26.39 -10.14 -8.55
C SER A 23 -25.92 -11.58 -8.34
N LEU A 24 -26.58 -12.29 -7.41
CA LEU A 24 -26.32 -13.70 -7.15
C LEU A 24 -26.60 -14.58 -8.36
N ASP A 25 -27.57 -14.24 -9.20
CA ASP A 25 -27.90 -15.02 -10.39
C ASP A 25 -26.83 -14.87 -11.47
N GLN A 26 -26.28 -13.66 -11.65
CA GLN A 26 -25.13 -13.46 -12.54
C GLN A 26 -23.88 -14.16 -12.01
N PHE A 27 -23.67 -14.17 -10.69
CA PHE A 27 -22.59 -14.94 -10.06
C PHE A 27 -22.75 -16.44 -10.29
N LYS A 28 -23.95 -17.01 -10.06
CA LYS A 28 -24.25 -18.43 -10.34
C LYS A 28 -24.05 -18.76 -11.83
N GLY A 29 -24.49 -17.88 -12.73
CA GLY A 29 -24.23 -18.01 -14.17
C GLY A 29 -22.75 -18.08 -14.49
N LYS A 30 -21.94 -17.20 -13.88
CA LYS A 30 -20.48 -17.21 -14.04
C LYS A 30 -19.83 -18.47 -13.49
N LEU A 31 -20.25 -18.96 -12.32
CA LEU A 31 -19.77 -20.22 -11.75
C LEU A 31 -20.08 -21.41 -12.66
N ARG A 32 -21.28 -21.45 -13.25
CA ARG A 32 -21.65 -22.48 -14.24
C ARG A 32 -20.80 -22.42 -15.51
N SER A 33 -20.45 -21.22 -15.98
CA SER A 33 -19.57 -21.04 -17.14
C SER A 33 -18.13 -21.48 -16.86
N LEU A 34 -17.68 -21.43 -15.60
CA LEU A 34 -16.37 -21.90 -15.16
C LEU A 34 -16.44 -23.37 -14.73
N GLY A 35 -17.01 -24.25 -15.56
CA GLY A 35 -17.09 -25.68 -15.25
C GLY A 35 -15.72 -26.34 -15.05
N TYR A 36 -15.70 -27.60 -14.59
CA TYR A 36 -14.46 -28.34 -14.31
C TYR A 36 -13.51 -28.37 -15.52
N SER A 37 -14.04 -28.63 -16.72
CA SER A 37 -13.28 -28.66 -17.98
C SER A 37 -12.67 -27.30 -18.32
N GLU A 38 -13.42 -26.22 -18.09
CA GLU A 38 -12.95 -24.86 -18.35
C GLU A 38 -11.86 -24.44 -17.35
N VAL A 39 -12.02 -24.76 -16.06
CA VAL A 39 -10.98 -24.55 -15.05
C VAL A 39 -9.71 -25.32 -15.40
N LEU A 40 -9.84 -26.56 -15.88
CA LEU A 40 -8.69 -27.36 -16.29
C LEU A 40 -7.99 -26.77 -17.52
N ARG A 41 -8.77 -26.32 -18.52
CA ARG A 41 -8.26 -25.64 -19.72
C ARG A 41 -7.50 -24.36 -19.38
N LEU A 42 -8.05 -23.55 -18.48
CA LEU A 42 -7.41 -22.32 -18.00
C LEU A 42 -6.09 -22.63 -17.29
N ARG A 43 -6.06 -23.60 -16.37
CA ARG A 43 -4.82 -24.03 -15.70
C ARG A 43 -3.76 -24.54 -16.67
N GLN A 44 -4.15 -25.22 -17.75
CA GLN A 44 -3.21 -25.72 -18.74
C GLN A 44 -2.66 -24.57 -19.60
N SER A 45 -3.53 -23.67 -20.06
CA SER A 45 -3.16 -22.45 -20.78
C SER A 45 -2.22 -21.57 -19.95
N GLU A 46 -2.49 -21.39 -18.66
CA GLU A 46 -1.66 -20.61 -17.75
C GLU A 46 -0.29 -21.24 -17.52
N ARG A 47 -0.20 -22.57 -17.38
CA ARG A 47 1.08 -23.26 -17.23
C ARG A 47 1.93 -23.14 -18.50
N MET A 48 1.33 -23.36 -19.67
CA MET A 48 2.02 -23.20 -20.94
C MET A 48 2.53 -21.76 -21.12
N SER A 49 1.68 -20.77 -20.86
CA SER A 49 2.06 -19.37 -20.95
C SER A 49 3.16 -19.01 -19.93
N GLN A 50 3.08 -19.54 -18.70
CA GLN A 50 4.08 -19.30 -17.67
C GLN A 50 5.43 -19.91 -18.02
N ASP A 51 5.45 -21.11 -18.60
CA ASP A 51 6.66 -21.78 -19.10
C ASP A 51 7.30 -20.97 -20.24
N ASP A 52 6.50 -20.42 -21.15
CA ASP A 52 7.00 -19.52 -22.21
C ASP A 52 7.71 -18.28 -21.61
N PHE A 53 7.16 -17.70 -20.54
CA PHE A 53 7.79 -16.57 -19.84
C PHE A 53 9.05 -16.93 -19.04
N GLN A 54 9.34 -18.22 -18.84
CA GLN A 54 10.59 -18.68 -18.21
C GLN A 54 11.69 -19.00 -19.23
N CYS A 55 11.45 -18.86 -20.54
CA CYS A 55 12.50 -19.15 -21.51
C CYS A 55 13.69 -18.18 -21.38
N PRO A 56 14.93 -18.64 -21.63
CA PRO A 56 16.14 -17.83 -21.38
C PRO A 56 16.12 -16.44 -22.04
N PRO A 57 15.71 -16.26 -23.31
CA PRO A 57 15.68 -14.93 -23.93
C PRO A 57 14.71 -13.96 -23.26
N ILE A 58 13.55 -14.43 -22.78
CA ILE A 58 12.57 -13.59 -22.09
C ILE A 58 13.06 -13.22 -20.69
N VAL A 59 13.67 -14.18 -19.98
CA VAL A 59 14.24 -13.93 -18.65
C VAL A 59 15.39 -12.93 -18.74
N GLU A 60 16.33 -13.12 -19.68
CA GLU A 60 17.43 -12.18 -19.93
C GLU A 60 16.94 -10.78 -20.28
N LEU A 61 15.89 -10.68 -21.11
CA LEU A 61 15.30 -9.39 -21.45
C LEU A 61 14.65 -8.73 -20.23
N ARG A 62 13.95 -9.50 -19.39
CA ARG A 62 13.36 -8.98 -18.15
C ARG A 62 14.43 -8.47 -17.21
N GLU A 63 15.53 -9.19 -17.03
CA GLU A 63 16.66 -8.77 -16.19
C GLU A 63 17.32 -7.49 -16.72
N LYS A 64 17.43 -7.33 -18.05
CA LYS A 64 17.95 -6.10 -18.67
C LYS A 64 17.03 -4.90 -18.48
N ILE A 65 15.71 -5.06 -18.55
CA ILE A 65 14.74 -3.97 -18.46
C ILE A 65 14.36 -3.64 -17.01
N GLN A 66 14.46 -4.60 -16.10
CA GLN A 66 14.07 -4.45 -14.70
C GLN A 66 14.65 -3.21 -13.99
N PRO A 67 15.94 -2.84 -14.17
CA PRO A 67 16.49 -1.63 -13.56
C PRO A 67 15.78 -0.35 -14.00
N GLU A 68 15.43 -0.24 -15.29
CA GLU A 68 14.71 0.92 -15.83
C GLU A 68 13.29 1.02 -15.26
N ILE A 69 12.58 -0.12 -15.17
CA ILE A 69 11.25 -0.19 -14.55
C ILE A 69 11.32 0.24 -13.08
N LEU A 70 12.33 -0.25 -12.34
CA LEU A 70 12.51 0.10 -10.94
C LEU A 70 12.84 1.59 -10.76
N GLU A 71 13.63 2.19 -11.66
CA GLU A 71 13.92 3.62 -11.63
C GLU A 71 12.67 4.46 -11.95
N LEU A 72 11.84 4.03 -12.90
CA LEU A 72 10.54 4.67 -13.19
C LEU A 72 9.61 4.62 -11.97
N ILE A 73 9.53 3.47 -11.29
CA ILE A 73 8.76 3.33 -10.05
C ILE A 73 9.32 4.30 -9.00
N LYS A 74 10.64 4.35 -8.81
CA LYS A 74 11.29 5.24 -7.84
C LYS A 74 11.01 6.71 -8.14
N GLN A 75 11.10 7.15 -9.40
CA GLN A 75 10.74 8.51 -9.82
C GLN A 75 9.27 8.84 -9.47
N GLN A 76 8.36 7.93 -9.79
CA GLN A 76 6.94 8.10 -9.46
C GLN A 76 6.71 8.18 -7.93
N ARG A 77 7.42 7.38 -7.13
CA ARG A 77 7.34 7.43 -5.66
C ARG A 77 7.93 8.71 -5.09
N LEU A 78 9.04 9.21 -5.62
CA LEU A 78 9.61 10.51 -5.24
C LEU A 78 8.64 11.64 -5.55
N ASN A 79 8.00 11.63 -6.72
CA ASN A 79 7.00 12.63 -7.07
C ASN A 79 5.81 12.62 -6.09
N ARG A 80 5.30 11.43 -5.71
CA ARG A 80 4.27 11.29 -4.66
C ARG A 80 4.71 11.86 -3.31
N LEU A 81 5.96 11.64 -2.90
CA LEU A 81 6.49 12.22 -1.66
C LEU A 81 6.58 13.75 -1.76
N CYS A 82 6.95 14.28 -2.92
CA CYS A 82 7.00 15.71 -3.18
C CYS A 82 5.62 16.38 -3.21
N GLU A 83 4.61 15.70 -3.73
CA GLU A 83 3.19 16.10 -3.63
C GLU A 83 2.75 16.17 -2.16
N GLY A 84 3.16 15.18 -1.36
CA GLY A 84 2.86 15.11 0.06
C GLY A 84 1.58 14.35 0.38
N SER A 85 1.32 14.16 1.67
CA SER A 85 0.12 13.50 2.15
C SER A 85 -0.33 14.06 3.48
N SER A 86 -1.65 14.04 3.69
CA SER A 86 -2.26 14.46 4.95
C SER A 86 -2.52 13.24 5.82
N PHE A 87 -2.17 13.36 7.09
CA PHE A 87 -2.23 12.31 8.09
C PHE A 87 -3.12 12.75 9.25
N ARG A 88 -3.81 11.79 9.86
CA ARG A 88 -4.61 12.04 11.06
C ARG A 88 -3.70 12.05 12.28
N LYS A 89 -3.86 13.01 13.19
CA LYS A 89 -3.09 13.05 14.45
C LYS A 89 -3.56 11.93 15.39
N ALA A 90 -2.63 11.09 15.85
CA ALA A 90 -2.94 10.02 16.81
C ALA A 90 -3.33 10.63 18.18
N GLY A 91 -4.38 10.10 18.82
CA GLY A 91 -4.66 10.37 20.24
C GLY A 91 -5.75 11.39 20.60
N ASN A 92 -6.40 12.09 19.67
CA ASN A 92 -7.44 13.08 20.04
C ASN A 92 -8.88 12.56 19.81
N ARG A 93 -9.57 12.20 20.90
CA ARG A 93 -11.00 11.78 20.91
C ARG A 93 -11.99 12.96 20.94
N ARG A 94 -11.54 14.22 20.84
CA ARG A 94 -12.43 15.40 20.83
C ARG A 94 -12.89 15.74 19.41
N ARG A 95 -14.10 16.29 19.31
CA ARG A 95 -14.97 16.56 18.12
C ARG A 95 -14.38 17.27 16.87
N GLN A 96 -13.08 17.54 16.80
CA GLN A 96 -12.44 18.07 15.59
C GLN A 96 -11.30 17.16 15.16
N GLU A 97 -11.45 16.51 14.01
CA GLU A 97 -10.38 15.75 13.38
C GLU A 97 -9.25 16.71 12.98
N ARG A 98 -8.14 16.66 13.73
CA ARG A 98 -6.94 17.43 13.41
C ARG A 98 -6.07 16.61 12.46
N PHE A 99 -5.82 17.19 11.30
CA PHE A 99 -4.90 16.65 10.31
C PHE A 99 -3.59 17.43 10.36
N TRP A 100 -2.54 16.78 9.90
CA TRP A 100 -1.24 17.38 9.66
C TRP A 100 -0.75 16.89 8.30
N HIS A 101 0.10 17.68 7.64
CA HIS A 101 0.58 17.38 6.31
C HIS A 101 2.08 17.20 6.33
N CYS A 102 2.59 16.27 5.52
CA CYS A 102 4.02 16.03 5.35
C CYS A 102 4.34 15.85 3.87
N ARG A 103 5.37 16.54 3.39
CA ARG A 103 5.83 16.48 2.01
C ARG A 103 7.34 16.66 1.89
N LEU A 104 7.91 16.07 0.85
CA LEU A 104 9.31 16.20 0.50
C LEU A 104 9.54 17.48 -0.32
N ALA A 105 10.61 18.21 -0.04
CA ALA A 105 11.05 19.31 -0.89
C ALA A 105 11.51 18.77 -2.26
N LEU A 106 11.35 19.58 -3.32
CA LEU A 106 11.70 19.17 -4.70
C LEU A 106 13.18 18.80 -4.91
N ASN A 107 14.05 19.22 -3.99
CA ASN A 107 15.47 18.83 -3.99
C ASN A 107 15.72 17.45 -3.35
N HIS A 108 14.70 16.80 -2.81
CA HIS A 108 14.71 15.52 -2.09
C HIS A 108 15.60 15.50 -0.83
N LYS A 109 15.91 16.67 -0.26
CA LYS A 109 16.83 16.80 0.88
C LYS A 109 16.14 17.12 2.21
N THR A 110 14.91 17.59 2.18
CA THR A 110 14.20 18.03 3.38
C THR A 110 12.75 17.58 3.36
N LEU A 111 12.29 16.92 4.42
CA LEU A 111 10.88 16.70 4.69
C LEU A 111 10.32 17.89 5.46
N HIS A 112 9.21 18.43 4.97
CA HIS A 112 8.48 19.52 5.59
C HIS A 112 7.16 19.00 6.16
N TYR A 113 6.81 19.39 7.37
CA TYR A 113 5.54 19.03 7.97
C TYR A 113 4.95 20.11 8.87
N GLY A 114 3.66 19.98 9.19
CA GLY A 114 2.93 20.94 10.01
C GLY A 114 1.47 20.58 10.19
N ASP A 115 0.84 21.11 11.24
CA ASP A 115 -0.59 20.93 11.48
C ASP A 115 -1.43 21.69 10.43
N LEU A 116 -2.54 21.11 10.00
CA LEU A 116 -3.52 21.76 9.12
C LEU A 116 -4.63 22.38 9.96
N GLU A 117 -4.71 23.71 9.98
CA GLU A 117 -5.72 24.42 10.78
C GLU A 117 -7.15 24.29 10.24
N ASN A 118 -7.31 23.99 8.95
CA ASN A 118 -8.60 23.66 8.34
C ASN A 118 -8.39 22.70 7.16
N SER A 119 -9.41 21.87 6.88
CA SER A 119 -9.50 21.04 5.68
C SER A 119 -9.58 21.92 4.42
N GLN A 120 -8.49 22.62 4.07
CA GLN A 120 -8.42 23.35 2.82
C GLN A 120 -8.26 22.34 1.69
N ALA A 121 -9.26 22.31 0.82
CA ALA A 121 -9.31 21.48 -0.39
C ALA A 121 -8.35 21.96 -1.50
N GLY A 122 -7.45 22.91 -1.20
CA GLY A 122 -6.39 23.38 -2.08
C GLY A 122 -5.03 22.97 -1.52
N GLY A 123 -4.14 22.51 -2.40
CA GLY A 123 -2.84 21.93 -2.02
C GLY A 123 -2.08 22.76 -0.97
N VAL A 124 -1.44 22.07 -0.03
CA VAL A 124 -0.71 22.69 1.08
C VAL A 124 0.60 23.28 0.54
N ALA A 125 0.73 24.60 0.60
CA ALA A 125 1.95 25.30 0.22
C ALA A 125 3.11 24.86 1.11
N LEU A 126 4.30 24.66 0.54
CA LEU A 126 5.48 24.20 1.30
C LEU A 126 5.85 25.18 2.43
N GLU A 127 5.58 26.48 2.23
CA GLU A 127 5.92 27.56 3.15
C GLU A 127 5.03 27.59 4.41
N SER A 128 3.84 26.97 4.38
CA SER A 128 2.98 26.88 5.56
C SER A 128 3.41 25.76 6.52
N LEU A 129 4.29 24.87 6.08
CA LEU A 129 4.84 23.78 6.88
C LEU A 129 6.10 24.26 7.61
N GLN A 130 5.93 24.56 8.90
CA GLN A 130 6.93 25.22 9.72
C GLN A 130 8.08 24.28 10.11
N GLU A 131 7.78 22.99 10.28
CA GLU A 131 8.75 22.01 10.78
C GLU A 131 9.50 21.32 9.64
N LYS A 132 10.78 21.01 9.87
CA LYS A 132 11.70 20.50 8.83
C LYS A 132 12.62 19.42 9.37
N ILE A 133 12.72 18.31 8.66
CA ILE A 133 13.68 17.23 8.92
C ILE A 133 14.57 17.06 7.69
N PRO A 134 15.91 17.22 7.82
CA PRO A 134 16.83 16.84 6.76
C PRO A 134 16.74 15.33 6.49
N VAL A 135 16.55 14.94 5.23
CA VAL A 135 16.46 13.53 4.82
C VAL A 135 17.74 12.76 5.17
N ALA A 136 18.90 13.41 5.07
CA ALA A 136 20.17 12.84 5.46
C ALA A 136 20.28 12.52 6.97
N GLY A 137 19.43 13.14 7.80
CA GLY A 137 19.36 12.87 9.24
C GLY A 137 18.44 11.70 9.60
N ILE A 138 17.68 11.15 8.65
CA ILE A 138 16.80 10.01 8.90
C ILE A 138 17.64 8.75 9.12
N LYS A 139 17.43 8.11 10.28
CA LYS A 139 18.16 6.91 10.70
C LYS A 139 17.44 5.64 10.27
N ALA A 140 16.11 5.59 10.41
CA ALA A 140 15.31 4.43 10.06
C ALA A 140 13.83 4.79 9.88
N VAL A 141 13.12 3.91 9.19
CA VAL A 141 11.65 3.89 9.14
C VAL A 141 11.15 2.60 9.76
N LEU A 142 10.36 2.71 10.82
CA LEU A 142 9.73 1.59 11.50
C LEU A 142 8.29 1.44 11.02
N THR A 143 7.74 0.22 11.04
CA THR A 143 6.35 -0.06 10.65
C THR A 143 5.65 -0.93 11.70
N GLY A 144 4.32 -0.80 11.77
CA GLY A 144 3.46 -1.56 12.66
C GLY A 144 3.90 -1.55 14.12
N LYS A 145 4.02 -2.74 14.72
CA LYS A 145 4.31 -2.93 16.15
C LYS A 145 5.65 -2.35 16.62
N ASP A 146 6.58 -2.12 15.69
CA ASP A 146 7.90 -1.59 16.02
C ASP A 146 7.86 -0.08 16.24
N CYS A 147 6.81 0.59 15.77
CA CYS A 147 6.60 2.02 15.97
C CYS A 147 6.42 2.37 17.46
N PRO A 148 7.09 3.43 17.98
CA PRO A 148 6.99 3.82 19.39
C PRO A 148 5.53 4.05 19.84
N HIS A 149 4.74 4.72 19.02
CA HIS A 149 3.33 5.02 19.28
C HIS A 149 2.39 3.79 19.24
N MET A 150 2.88 2.63 18.78
CA MET A 150 2.14 1.37 18.77
C MET A 150 2.53 0.44 19.93
N LYS A 151 3.56 0.76 20.73
CA LYS A 151 4.04 -0.11 21.82
C LYS A 151 3.21 -0.01 23.10
N GLU A 152 2.28 0.94 23.20
CA GLU A 152 1.43 1.07 24.39
C GLU A 152 0.44 -0.11 24.53
N LYS A 153 0.40 -0.69 25.73
CA LYS A 153 -0.35 -1.91 26.08
C LYS A 153 -1.87 -1.86 25.83
N GLY A 154 -2.45 -0.69 25.52
CA GLY A 154 -3.86 -0.50 25.20
C GLY A 154 -4.21 -0.35 23.71
N ALA A 155 -3.30 0.19 22.89
CA ALA A 155 -3.55 0.48 21.48
C ALA A 155 -3.52 -0.79 20.60
N LEU A 156 -2.65 -1.75 20.94
CA LEU A 156 -2.47 -3.03 20.25
C LEU A 156 -3.70 -3.95 20.28
N LYS A 157 -4.60 -3.77 21.24
CA LYS A 157 -5.73 -4.70 21.47
C LYS A 157 -6.99 -4.37 20.68
N GLN A 158 -7.14 -3.15 20.15
CA GLN A 158 -8.42 -2.70 19.58
C GLN A 158 -8.40 -2.30 18.10
N ASN A 159 -7.23 -2.19 17.44
CA ASN A 159 -7.22 -1.69 16.06
C ASN A 159 -6.14 -2.31 15.16
N LYS A 160 -6.39 -3.55 14.71
CA LYS A 160 -5.49 -4.31 13.83
C LYS A 160 -5.22 -3.61 12.48
N GLU A 161 -6.20 -2.89 11.95
CA GLU A 161 -6.04 -2.11 10.71
C GLU A 161 -5.11 -0.92 10.89
N ALA A 162 -5.21 -0.22 12.02
CA ALA A 162 -4.30 0.89 12.33
C ALA A 162 -2.85 0.41 12.46
N LEU A 163 -2.62 -0.82 12.96
CA LEU A 163 -1.29 -1.41 13.06
C LEU A 163 -0.66 -1.63 11.67
N GLU A 164 -1.44 -2.07 10.68
CA GLU A 164 -0.92 -2.28 9.32
C GLU A 164 -0.60 -0.97 8.58
N LEU A 165 -1.17 0.15 9.05
CA LEU A 165 -0.97 1.48 8.48
C LEU A 165 0.02 2.34 9.28
N ALA A 166 0.45 1.88 10.45
CA ALA A 166 1.36 2.62 11.31
C ALA A 166 2.80 2.57 10.79
N PHE A 167 3.46 3.72 10.76
CA PHE A 167 4.90 3.81 10.53
C PHE A 167 5.51 4.98 11.31
N SER A 168 6.83 4.98 11.48
CA SER A 168 7.54 6.05 12.20
C SER A 168 8.89 6.33 11.57
N ILE A 169 9.22 7.60 11.39
CA ILE A 169 10.53 8.05 10.91
C ILE A 169 11.38 8.43 12.13
N LEU A 170 12.47 7.70 12.35
CA LEU A 170 13.47 8.02 13.37
C LEU A 170 14.49 8.97 12.75
N TYR A 171 14.61 10.18 13.28
CA TYR A 171 15.57 11.18 12.80
C TYR A 171 16.49 11.71 13.91
N ASP A 172 16.04 11.64 15.17
CA ASP A 172 16.80 11.99 16.37
C ASP A 172 16.93 10.74 17.26
N PRO A 173 17.95 10.60 18.14
CA PRO A 173 17.99 9.52 19.12
C PRO A 173 16.71 9.39 19.98
N ASP A 174 16.11 10.51 20.35
CA ASP A 174 15.00 10.55 21.32
C ASP A 174 13.66 10.93 20.68
N GLU A 175 13.66 11.35 19.40
CA GLU A 175 12.45 11.74 18.69
C GLU A 175 12.14 10.86 17.47
N ALA A 176 10.84 10.61 17.30
CA ALA A 176 10.29 9.89 16.17
C ALA A 176 9.07 10.64 15.64
N LEU A 177 9.01 10.80 14.31
CA LEU A 177 7.83 11.31 13.65
C LEU A 177 6.87 10.13 13.40
N ASN A 178 5.73 10.13 14.08
CA ASN A 178 4.78 9.01 14.08
C ASN A 178 3.64 9.23 13.10
N PHE A 179 3.31 8.21 12.30
CA PHE A 179 2.32 8.29 11.23
C PHE A 179 1.33 7.12 11.29
N ILE A 180 0.09 7.41 10.87
CA ILE A 180 -0.89 6.41 10.45
C ILE A 180 -1.25 6.73 9.01
N ALA A 181 -0.85 5.86 8.07
CA ALA A 181 -1.16 6.03 6.66
C ALA A 181 -2.68 6.04 6.45
N PRO A 182 -3.20 6.86 5.51
CA PRO A 182 -4.63 6.91 5.23
C PRO A 182 -5.16 5.61 4.62
N ASN A 183 -4.31 4.87 3.91
CA ASN A 183 -4.59 3.56 3.31
C ASN A 183 -3.27 2.84 2.95
N LYS A 184 -3.35 1.66 2.32
CA LYS A 184 -2.20 0.81 1.98
C LYS A 184 -1.44 1.21 0.70
N TYR A 185 -1.90 2.21 -0.07
CA TYR A 185 -1.48 2.50 -1.45
C TYR A 185 -0.93 3.92 -1.68
#